data_AF-A0A9E0IR78-F1
#
_entry.id   AF-A0A9E0IR78-F1
#
_cell.length_a   1.000
_cell.length_b   1.000
_cell.length_c   1.000
_cell.angle_alpha   90.00
_cell.angle_beta   90.00
_cell.angle_gamma   90.00
#
_symmetry.space_group_name_H-M   'P 1'
#
loop_
_entity.id
_entity.type
_entity.pdbx_description
1 polymer ?
#
loop_
_entity_poly.entity_id
_entity_poly.type
_entity_poly.pdbx_seq_one_letter_code
_entity_poly.pdbx_strand_id
1 'polypeptide(L)'
;MNRFSHVLPSAIRTTVLGAALTAALAGCPNREVSEVNPAQDKEEFKDIPLTINRDIDILFVIDNSGSMLEEQASLAANFPQFINVLDNIEGGLPNVHIGVVSSDMGTLNVPTGDGACAGLGDNGALQARATCNVNGLFINDVDNGGGGRTTNYGAQTLAQAFSCTAALGNGGCGFEQHLESMRAALTNTTANNGFLRPGAFLAVIFVADEDDCSAKNGGFFGPDSAALGPLDSFRCFEFGVECDGASDPRAVGPRTNCQPIASSQYMYQQSEIDDRYVNFLKGLKSDEKDVIVAGIIGNVEPVEIGRRTPASGGDPRPDLVPSCTYAGGMGTQTADAGVRLKYFLDQFPNRSTVTTICDNDLSDALLQIADLLATVIGNPCIEGDLADRDPGTAGIQPECQASYVTNPGEENQVETVLAQCNDTASNQPCWRLINDPNCDTYPTMLSIEVVRTVEPPPDTHIFARCVTE
;
A
#
# COMPACT_ATOMS: atom_id res chain seq x y z
N MET A 1 -1.93 14.81 -64.89
CA MET A 1 -2.41 14.90 -66.29
C MET A 1 -2.41 13.50 -66.90
N ASN A 2 -3.40 13.15 -67.74
CA ASN A 2 -3.48 11.97 -68.66
C ASN A 2 -3.30 10.56 -68.03
N ARG A 3 -4.31 9.67 -68.04
CA ARG A 3 -4.88 8.85 -69.17
C ARG A 3 -3.93 7.72 -69.61
N PHE A 4 -4.35 6.50 -69.96
CA PHE A 4 -5.67 5.93 -70.37
C PHE A 4 -5.94 4.61 -69.57
N SER A 5 -7.14 4.05 -69.32
CA SER A 5 -8.34 3.75 -70.16
C SER A 5 -8.10 2.60 -71.16
N HIS A 6 -8.73 1.41 -71.05
CA HIS A 6 -10.02 0.97 -71.65
C HIS A 6 -10.07 -0.60 -71.57
N VAL A 7 -11.15 -1.42 -71.68
CA VAL A 7 -12.64 -1.30 -71.75
C VAL A 7 -13.31 -2.70 -71.48
N LEU A 8 -14.63 -2.75 -71.27
CA LEU A 8 -15.52 -3.95 -71.13
C LEU A 8 -15.94 -4.52 -72.55
N PRO A 9 -17.07 -5.24 -72.83
CA PRO A 9 -18.07 -5.98 -72.03
C PRO A 9 -18.45 -7.38 -72.59
N SER A 10 -19.41 -8.08 -71.96
CA SER A 10 -20.51 -8.79 -72.67
C SER A 10 -21.68 -9.13 -71.72
N ALA A 11 -22.89 -9.39 -72.25
CA ALA A 11 -24.11 -9.73 -71.50
C ALA A 11 -25.15 -10.47 -72.38
N ILE A 12 -26.12 -11.19 -71.77
CA ILE A 12 -27.41 -11.71 -72.30
C ILE A 12 -28.08 -12.50 -71.13
N ARG A 13 -29.24 -12.12 -70.56
CA ARG A 13 -30.66 -12.48 -70.91
C ARG A 13 -30.86 -14.00 -71.12
N THR A 14 -31.90 -14.71 -70.67
CA THR A 14 -33.36 -14.46 -70.49
C THR A 14 -33.86 -15.55 -69.48
N THR A 15 -35.02 -15.56 -68.80
CA THR A 15 -36.44 -15.46 -69.24
C THR A 15 -37.36 -15.40 -68.01
N VAL A 16 -38.62 -14.95 -68.18
CA VAL A 16 -39.67 -14.96 -67.14
C VAL A 16 -40.75 -15.99 -67.45
N LEU A 17 -41.22 -16.73 -66.44
CA LEU A 17 -42.56 -17.31 -66.40
C LEU A 17 -42.98 -17.49 -64.93
N GLY A 18 -44.29 -17.49 -64.63
CA GLY A 18 -44.76 -17.55 -63.24
C GLY A 18 -46.12 -18.25 -63.07
N ALA A 19 -46.38 -18.65 -61.83
CA ALA A 19 -47.65 -19.17 -61.31
C ALA A 19 -47.71 -18.68 -59.84
N ALA A 20 -48.72 -17.88 -59.46
CA ALA A 20 -50.09 -18.24 -59.12
C ALA A 20 -50.25 -18.55 -57.62
N LEU A 21 -51.28 -17.95 -57.01
CA LEU A 21 -51.40 -17.77 -55.56
C LEU A 21 -52.28 -18.86 -54.92
N THR A 22 -51.78 -19.50 -53.85
CA THR A 22 -52.61 -20.29 -52.92
C THR A 22 -52.27 -19.91 -51.49
N ALA A 23 -53.17 -19.18 -50.83
CA ALA A 23 -53.05 -18.87 -49.41
C ALA A 23 -53.53 -20.08 -48.58
N ALA A 24 -52.64 -20.63 -47.75
CA ALA A 24 -53.00 -21.61 -46.72
C ALA A 24 -52.69 -21.00 -45.35
N LEU A 25 -53.65 -21.07 -44.43
CA LEU A 25 -53.51 -20.54 -43.07
C LEU A 25 -52.62 -21.46 -42.24
N ALA A 26 -51.32 -21.17 -42.22
CA ALA A 26 -50.41 -21.69 -41.21
C ALA A 26 -50.36 -20.69 -40.04
N GLY A 27 -50.91 -21.07 -38.89
CA GLY A 27 -50.75 -20.27 -37.67
C GLY A 27 -49.30 -20.34 -37.20
N CYS A 28 -48.66 -19.18 -37.01
CA CYS A 28 -47.37 -19.14 -36.33
C CYS A 28 -47.52 -19.72 -34.92
N PRO A 29 -46.74 -20.74 -34.52
CA PRO A 29 -46.69 -21.12 -33.12
C PRO A 29 -46.08 -19.94 -32.35
N ASN A 30 -46.86 -19.31 -31.47
CA ASN A 30 -46.34 -18.29 -30.55
C ASN A 30 -45.45 -18.98 -29.52
N ARG A 31 -44.20 -19.22 -29.90
CA ARG A 31 -43.15 -19.67 -28.99
C ARG A 31 -42.59 -18.44 -28.30
N GLU A 32 -43.31 -17.98 -27.27
CA GLU A 32 -42.71 -17.13 -26.25
C GLU A 32 -41.45 -17.83 -25.75
N VAL A 33 -40.31 -17.25 -26.10
CA VAL A 33 -39.05 -17.56 -25.44
C VAL A 33 -39.20 -16.94 -24.07
N SER A 34 -39.37 -17.77 -23.04
CA SER A 34 -39.35 -17.30 -21.66
C SER A 34 -38.08 -16.48 -21.46
N GLU A 35 -38.25 -15.21 -21.16
CA GLU A 35 -37.14 -14.30 -20.90
C GLU A 35 -36.52 -14.72 -19.58
N VAL A 36 -35.48 -15.58 -19.66
CA VAL A 36 -34.63 -15.91 -18.52
C VAL A 36 -33.84 -14.65 -18.22
N ASN A 37 -34.45 -13.77 -17.42
CA ASN A 37 -33.76 -12.66 -16.81
C ASN A 37 -32.66 -13.25 -15.92
N PRO A 38 -31.37 -13.10 -16.26
CA PRO A 38 -30.33 -13.57 -15.37
C PRO A 38 -30.37 -12.66 -14.14
N ALA A 39 -30.79 -13.21 -13.01
CA ALA A 39 -30.31 -12.71 -11.75
C ALA A 39 -28.79 -12.87 -11.80
N GLN A 40 -28.07 -11.76 -12.01
CA GLN A 40 -26.66 -11.70 -11.67
C GLN A 40 -26.62 -11.60 -10.14
N ASP A 41 -26.79 -12.76 -9.52
CA ASP A 41 -26.53 -12.98 -8.11
C ASP A 41 -25.15 -12.39 -7.79
N LYS A 42 -25.07 -11.60 -6.72
CA LYS A 42 -23.82 -10.96 -6.34
C LYS A 42 -22.89 -12.03 -5.76
N GLU A 43 -21.61 -11.96 -6.10
CA GLU A 43 -20.59 -12.87 -5.59
C GLU A 43 -19.62 -12.08 -4.72
N GLU A 44 -19.52 -12.42 -3.43
CA GLU A 44 -18.38 -12.03 -2.61
C GLU A 44 -17.21 -12.95 -2.97
N PHE A 45 -16.08 -12.34 -3.31
CA PHE A 45 -14.82 -13.02 -3.56
C PHE A 45 -13.83 -12.73 -2.43
N LYS A 46 -13.27 -13.79 -1.86
CA LYS A 46 -12.26 -13.75 -0.80
C LYS A 46 -11.02 -14.51 -1.23
N ASP A 47 -9.87 -13.89 -1.03
CA ASP A 47 -8.56 -14.50 -1.23
C ASP A 47 -7.87 -14.64 0.13
N ILE A 48 -7.73 -15.88 0.61
CA ILE A 48 -7.25 -16.20 1.96
C ILE A 48 -5.98 -17.04 1.84
N PRO A 49 -4.83 -16.65 2.45
CA PRO A 49 -3.64 -17.49 2.42
C PRO A 49 -3.90 -18.83 3.14
N LEU A 50 -3.53 -19.95 2.49
CA LEU A 50 -3.77 -21.31 3.01
C LEU A 50 -3.22 -21.55 4.41
N THR A 51 -2.02 -21.01 4.65
CA THR A 51 -1.35 -21.02 5.93
C THR A 51 -1.62 -19.68 6.58
N ILE A 52 -2.34 -19.66 7.70
CA ILE A 52 -2.68 -18.40 8.39
C ILE A 52 -1.39 -17.79 8.93
N ASN A 53 -0.80 -16.87 8.18
CA ASN A 53 0.44 -16.22 8.52
C ASN A 53 0.18 -15.05 9.47
N ARG A 54 0.37 -15.27 10.77
CA ARG A 54 0.23 -14.19 11.77
C ARG A 54 1.51 -13.38 11.96
N ASP A 55 2.61 -13.69 11.28
CA ASP A 55 3.86 -12.95 11.41
C ASP A 55 3.85 -11.72 10.49
N ILE A 56 4.05 -10.52 11.05
CA ILE A 56 4.23 -9.28 10.28
C ILE A 56 5.35 -8.40 10.83
N ASP A 57 6.24 -7.98 9.95
CA ASP A 57 7.25 -6.96 10.22
C ASP A 57 6.71 -5.60 9.74
N ILE A 58 6.62 -4.61 10.61
CA ILE A 58 6.11 -3.26 10.30
C ILE A 58 7.25 -2.27 10.45
N LEU A 59 7.69 -1.65 9.36
CA LEU A 59 8.71 -0.60 9.36
C LEU A 59 8.06 0.77 9.19
N PHE A 60 8.10 1.58 10.23
CA PHE A 60 7.78 3.00 10.13
C PHE A 60 9.03 3.77 9.68
N VAL A 61 8.88 4.56 8.61
CA VAL A 61 9.89 5.49 8.10
C VAL A 61 9.33 6.89 8.36
N ILE A 62 9.75 7.48 9.48
CA ILE A 62 9.18 8.70 10.03
C ILE A 62 10.15 9.83 9.75
N ASP A 63 9.67 10.93 9.19
CA ASP A 63 10.49 12.11 9.06
C ASP A 63 10.80 12.75 10.44
N ASN A 64 12.06 13.11 10.62
CA ASN A 64 12.61 13.76 11.81
C ASN A 64 13.27 15.11 11.49
N SER A 65 12.91 15.70 10.34
CA SER A 65 13.13 17.10 9.96
C SER A 65 12.61 18.11 10.99
N GLY A 66 12.85 19.40 10.75
CA GLY A 66 12.59 20.48 11.72
C GLY A 66 11.12 20.73 12.09
N SER A 67 10.18 20.41 11.19
CA SER A 67 8.73 20.63 11.30
C SER A 67 8.03 19.56 12.13
N MET A 68 8.33 18.30 11.84
CA MET A 68 7.62 17.04 12.17
C MET A 68 7.27 16.71 13.65
N LEU A 69 7.43 17.64 14.60
CA LEU A 69 7.09 17.41 16.02
C LEU A 69 5.59 17.26 16.29
N GLU A 70 4.72 17.88 15.49
CA GLU A 70 3.27 17.90 15.74
C GLU A 70 2.62 16.61 15.22
N GLU A 71 3.10 16.22 14.05
CA GLU A 71 2.81 15.05 13.25
C GLU A 71 3.28 13.79 13.97
N GLN A 72 4.52 13.76 14.47
CA GLN A 72 5.02 12.70 15.37
C GLN A 72 4.20 12.59 16.66
N ALA A 73 3.72 13.71 17.21
CA ALA A 73 2.91 13.70 18.43
C ALA A 73 1.48 13.17 18.17
N SER A 74 0.85 13.52 17.04
CA SER A 74 -0.45 12.98 16.63
C SER A 74 -0.36 11.49 16.31
N LEU A 75 0.67 11.07 15.55
CA LEU A 75 0.99 9.67 15.29
C LEU A 75 1.12 8.88 16.60
N ALA A 76 1.92 9.39 17.54
CA ALA A 76 2.13 8.75 18.84
C ALA A 76 0.86 8.73 19.71
N ALA A 77 -0.02 9.72 19.60
CA ALA A 77 -1.28 9.79 20.34
C ALA A 77 -2.35 8.83 19.79
N ASN A 78 -2.40 8.65 18.47
CA ASN A 78 -3.43 7.85 17.78
C ASN A 78 -3.05 6.41 17.47
N PHE A 79 -1.77 6.03 17.59
CA PHE A 79 -1.33 4.64 17.45
C PHE A 79 -2.06 3.59 18.33
N PRO A 80 -2.63 3.90 19.51
CA PRO A 80 -3.53 2.96 20.20
C PRO A 80 -4.71 2.48 19.34
N GLN A 81 -5.22 3.31 18.42
CA GLN A 81 -6.31 2.92 17.50
C GLN A 81 -5.82 1.90 16.46
N PHE A 82 -4.63 2.13 15.87
CA PHE A 82 -3.96 1.18 14.98
C PHE A 82 -3.78 -0.19 15.65
N ILE A 83 -3.28 -0.21 16.89
CA ILE A 83 -3.12 -1.45 17.66
C ILE A 83 -4.47 -2.09 18.02
N ASN A 84 -5.52 -1.31 18.31
CA ASN A 84 -6.84 -1.88 18.54
C ASN A 84 -7.36 -2.63 17.31
N VAL A 85 -7.20 -2.09 16.09
CA VAL A 85 -7.59 -2.81 14.86
C VAL A 85 -6.77 -4.10 14.73
N LEU A 86 -5.44 -4.03 14.90
CA LEU A 86 -4.59 -5.23 14.82
C LEU A 86 -4.93 -6.30 15.88
N ASP A 87 -5.28 -5.89 17.11
CA ASP A 87 -5.67 -6.80 18.21
C ASP A 87 -7.03 -7.49 17.97
N ASN A 88 -7.89 -6.90 17.15
CA ASN A 88 -9.20 -7.46 16.76
C ASN A 88 -9.19 -8.21 15.41
N ILE A 89 -8.05 -8.37 14.73
CA ILE A 89 -7.95 -9.30 13.59
C ILE A 89 -8.11 -10.73 14.12
N GLU A 90 -8.95 -11.56 13.49
CA GLU A 90 -9.21 -12.96 13.88
C GLU A 90 -7.96 -13.71 14.34
N GLY A 91 -8.03 -14.36 15.51
CA GLY A 91 -6.89 -14.99 16.18
C GLY A 91 -6.12 -14.05 17.13
N GLY A 92 -6.50 -12.78 17.21
CA GLY A 92 -5.88 -11.76 18.06
C GLY A 92 -4.59 -11.18 17.47
N LEU A 93 -4.03 -10.18 18.16
CA LEU A 93 -2.88 -9.36 17.72
C LEU A 93 -1.79 -10.11 16.91
N PRO A 94 -1.47 -9.59 15.72
CA PRO A 94 -0.23 -9.83 14.95
C PRO A 94 0.97 -10.36 15.75
N ASN A 95 1.71 -11.36 15.29
CA ASN A 95 3.08 -11.58 15.77
C ASN A 95 3.98 -10.47 15.19
N VAL A 96 4.00 -9.32 15.86
CA VAL A 96 4.59 -8.09 15.32
C VAL A 96 6.07 -7.94 15.68
N HIS A 97 6.85 -7.57 14.66
CA HIS A 97 8.08 -6.80 14.83
C HIS A 97 7.78 -5.37 14.37
N ILE A 98 7.93 -4.36 15.22
CA ILE A 98 7.73 -2.95 14.82
C ILE A 98 9.06 -2.21 14.89
N GLY A 99 9.56 -1.85 13.71
CA GLY A 99 10.75 -1.06 13.51
C GLY A 99 10.40 0.41 13.24
N VAL A 100 11.29 1.31 13.65
CA VAL A 100 11.22 2.75 13.33
C VAL A 100 12.58 3.18 12.81
N VAL A 101 12.60 3.90 11.69
CA VAL A 101 13.77 4.66 11.20
C VAL A 101 13.37 6.10 10.88
N SER A 102 14.35 6.99 10.93
CA SER A 102 14.27 8.38 10.47
C SER A 102 14.34 8.49 8.94
N SER A 103 14.01 9.66 8.39
CA SER A 103 14.34 10.06 7.01
C SER A 103 15.85 10.34 6.83
N ASP A 104 16.58 10.59 7.92
CA ASP A 104 17.96 11.09 7.92
C ASP A 104 19.04 10.06 7.51
N MET A 105 19.45 10.14 6.25
CA MET A 105 20.61 9.46 5.68
C MET A 105 21.87 10.36 5.60
N GLY A 106 21.82 11.54 6.21
CA GLY A 106 22.84 12.58 6.09
C GLY A 106 23.08 13.01 4.65
N THR A 107 24.22 13.63 4.39
CA THR A 107 24.53 14.27 3.10
C THR A 107 25.71 13.63 2.38
N LEU A 108 25.88 12.31 2.55
CA LEU A 108 26.99 11.54 1.99
C LEU A 108 28.38 12.11 2.37
N ASN A 109 28.49 12.68 3.57
CA ASN A 109 29.64 13.41 4.14
C ASN A 109 29.98 14.75 3.45
N VAL A 110 29.05 15.38 2.72
CA VAL A 110 29.26 16.69 2.09
C VAL A 110 28.87 17.82 3.06
N PRO A 111 29.78 18.73 3.46
CA PRO A 111 29.45 19.75 4.45
C PRO A 111 28.47 20.80 3.91
N THR A 112 27.18 20.68 4.25
CA THR A 112 26.14 21.69 3.95
C THR A 112 26.27 22.94 4.81
N GLY A 113 26.83 22.80 6.02
CA GLY A 113 26.88 23.85 7.04
C GLY A 113 25.81 23.69 8.12
N ASP A 114 24.83 22.83 7.89
CA ASP A 114 23.93 22.32 8.94
C ASP A 114 24.59 21.16 9.71
N GLY A 115 24.31 21.09 11.01
CA GLY A 115 24.79 20.04 11.91
C GLY A 115 23.89 18.81 11.94
N ALA A 116 22.59 18.93 11.62
CA ALA A 116 21.69 17.78 11.53
C ALA A 116 22.07 16.89 10.34
N CYS A 117 22.21 17.51 9.16
CA CYS A 117 22.68 16.89 7.91
C CYS A 117 24.11 16.30 7.89
N ALA A 118 24.79 16.16 9.02
CA ALA A 118 26.21 15.80 9.06
C ALA A 118 26.47 14.30 8.80
N GLY A 119 27.43 14.02 7.91
CA GLY A 119 27.94 12.66 7.72
C GLY A 119 26.97 11.75 6.96
N LEU A 120 26.36 10.80 7.68
CA LEU A 120 25.47 9.76 7.16
C LEU A 120 24.12 9.67 7.91
N GLY A 121 23.80 10.65 8.78
CA GLY A 121 22.59 10.62 9.59
C GLY A 121 22.51 9.39 10.49
N ASP A 122 21.32 8.82 10.61
CA ASP A 122 21.09 7.51 11.24
C ASP A 122 21.41 6.33 10.31
N ASN A 123 21.60 6.58 9.00
CA ASN A 123 21.98 5.58 8.00
C ASN A 123 21.06 4.33 8.00
N GLY A 124 19.75 4.54 8.18
CA GLY A 124 18.73 3.49 8.27
C GLY A 124 18.86 2.57 9.49
N ALA A 125 19.56 2.98 10.55
CA ALA A 125 19.61 2.24 11.80
C ALA A 125 18.30 2.36 12.59
N LEU A 126 17.76 1.24 13.06
CA LEU A 126 16.50 1.20 13.81
C LEU A 126 16.59 1.91 15.16
N GLN A 127 15.56 2.71 15.45
CA GLN A 127 15.54 3.71 16.52
C GLN A 127 14.93 3.22 17.84
N ALA A 128 15.09 1.94 18.20
CA ALA A 128 14.65 1.43 19.51
C ALA A 128 15.45 2.05 20.67
N ARG A 129 14.87 3.06 21.30
CA ARG A 129 15.51 3.81 22.39
C ARG A 129 15.32 3.09 23.72
N ALA A 130 16.41 2.80 24.43
CA ALA A 130 16.35 2.19 25.77
C ALA A 130 15.58 3.03 26.81
N THR A 131 15.43 4.35 26.59
CA THR A 131 14.55 5.24 27.38
C THR A 131 13.06 4.91 27.23
N CYS A 132 12.68 4.22 26.15
CA CYS A 132 11.34 3.68 25.90
C CYS A 132 11.17 2.24 26.42
N ASN A 133 12.08 1.76 27.27
CA ASN A 133 12.14 0.40 27.83
C ASN A 133 12.25 -0.75 26.80
N VAL A 134 12.34 -0.45 25.50
CA VAL A 134 12.54 -1.44 24.43
C VAL A 134 13.95 -2.03 24.54
N ASN A 135 14.03 -3.31 24.92
CA ASN A 135 15.27 -4.07 25.00
C ASN A 135 15.53 -4.80 23.68
N GLY A 136 16.04 -4.07 22.69
CA GLY A 136 16.30 -4.59 21.35
C GLY A 136 16.63 -3.48 20.36
N LEU A 137 16.60 -3.83 19.07
CA LEU A 137 16.76 -2.90 17.94
C LEU A 137 15.40 -2.45 17.39
N PHE A 138 14.34 -3.20 17.68
CA PHE A 138 12.95 -2.97 17.29
C PHE A 138 12.03 -3.45 18.42
N ILE A 139 10.75 -3.12 18.35
CA ILE A 139 9.72 -3.61 19.27
C ILE A 139 9.31 -5.03 18.84
N ASN A 140 9.37 -5.99 19.75
CA ASN A 140 8.98 -7.39 19.52
C ASN A 140 7.78 -7.74 20.39
N ASP A 141 6.69 -8.21 19.79
CA ASP A 141 5.55 -8.81 20.49
C ASP A 141 5.01 -10.03 19.73
N VAL A 142 5.31 -11.24 20.22
CA VAL A 142 5.07 -12.52 19.52
C VAL A 142 4.47 -13.55 20.48
N ASP A 143 3.45 -14.32 20.07
CA ASP A 143 2.88 -15.42 20.88
C ASP A 143 3.96 -16.46 21.25
N ASN A 144 3.95 -16.90 22.50
CA ASN A 144 4.87 -17.93 23.01
C ASN A 144 4.31 -19.36 22.93
N GLY A 145 3.10 -19.54 22.39
CA GLY A 145 2.41 -20.83 22.25
C GLY A 145 1.87 -21.39 23.57
N GLY A 146 1.97 -20.62 24.66
CA GLY A 146 1.52 -20.97 26.01
C GLY A 146 0.32 -20.16 26.51
N GLY A 147 -0.37 -19.42 25.62
CA GLY A 147 -1.45 -18.51 26.00
C GLY A 147 -0.96 -17.17 26.57
N GLY A 148 0.15 -16.66 26.02
CA GLY A 148 0.75 -15.39 26.41
C GLY A 148 1.84 -15.00 25.42
N ARG A 149 2.45 -13.82 25.59
CA ARG A 149 3.33 -13.23 24.58
C ARG A 149 4.75 -12.98 25.09
N THR A 150 5.72 -13.02 24.18
CA THR A 150 7.12 -12.68 24.39
C THR A 150 7.33 -11.23 23.96
N THR A 151 7.45 -10.33 24.92
CA THR A 151 7.58 -8.88 24.72
C THR A 151 8.98 -8.39 25.11
N ASN A 152 9.48 -7.34 24.46
CA ASN A 152 10.78 -6.73 24.83
C ASN A 152 10.70 -5.32 25.46
N TYR A 153 9.50 -4.79 25.70
CA TYR A 153 9.24 -3.46 26.30
C TYR A 153 8.78 -3.53 27.77
N GLY A 154 9.06 -4.64 28.45
CA GLY A 154 8.82 -4.80 29.88
C GLY A 154 7.34 -4.84 30.25
N ALA A 155 6.91 -3.89 31.09
CA ALA A 155 5.55 -3.82 31.64
C ALA A 155 4.67 -2.72 31.01
N GLN A 156 5.12 -2.12 29.90
CA GLN A 156 4.34 -1.18 29.10
C GLN A 156 3.39 -1.93 28.14
N THR A 157 2.40 -1.23 27.57
CA THR A 157 1.64 -1.77 26.43
C THR A 157 2.44 -1.62 25.14
N LEU A 158 2.11 -2.41 24.11
CA LEU A 158 2.69 -2.30 22.76
C LEU A 158 2.57 -0.87 22.22
N ALA A 159 1.39 -0.25 22.37
CA ALA A 159 1.16 1.13 21.97
C ALA A 159 2.07 2.12 22.72
N GLN A 160 2.23 1.99 24.05
CA GLN A 160 3.14 2.86 24.82
C GLN A 160 4.61 2.75 24.38
N ALA A 161 5.06 1.53 24.05
CA ALA A 161 6.40 1.30 23.52
C ALA A 161 6.61 2.00 22.18
N PHE A 162 5.62 1.90 21.27
CA PHE A 162 5.66 2.59 19.98
C PHE A 162 5.57 4.10 20.11
N SER A 163 4.59 4.64 20.86
CA SER A 163 4.40 6.10 21.03
C SER A 163 5.67 6.81 21.54
N CYS A 164 6.50 6.11 22.34
CA CYS A 164 7.80 6.63 22.75
C CYS A 164 8.90 6.47 21.67
N THR A 165 8.87 5.37 20.91
CA THR A 165 9.88 5.05 19.88
C THR A 165 9.69 5.89 18.60
N ALA A 166 8.44 6.18 18.22
CA ALA A 166 8.07 7.02 17.07
C ALA A 166 8.34 8.52 17.30
N ALA A 167 8.47 8.95 18.57
CA ALA A 167 8.89 10.30 18.94
C ALA A 167 10.41 10.47 18.72
N LEU A 168 10.82 10.50 17.45
CA LEU A 168 12.22 10.67 17.05
C LEU A 168 12.77 12.04 17.47
N GLY A 169 11.93 13.08 17.42
CA GLY A 169 12.29 14.49 17.54
C GLY A 169 12.49 15.14 16.16
N ASN A 170 12.90 16.40 16.15
CA ASN A 170 13.07 17.24 14.95
C ASN A 170 14.52 17.72 14.74
N GLY A 171 15.47 16.80 14.96
CA GLY A 171 16.90 17.06 14.87
C GLY A 171 17.61 16.40 13.69
N GLY A 172 16.84 15.85 12.74
CA GLY A 172 17.33 15.21 11.53
C GLY A 172 17.54 16.18 10.37
N CYS A 173 18.23 15.72 9.34
CA CYS A 173 18.56 16.49 8.16
C CYS A 173 17.34 16.98 7.36
N GLY A 174 17.33 18.27 7.02
CA GLY A 174 16.41 18.91 6.07
C GLY A 174 16.61 18.51 4.59
N PHE A 175 16.80 17.21 4.35
CA PHE A 175 16.88 16.54 3.05
C PHE A 175 16.45 15.08 3.25
N GLU A 176 15.16 14.82 3.10
CA GLU A 176 14.41 13.73 3.71
C GLU A 176 14.46 12.46 2.84
N GLN A 177 15.41 11.57 3.13
CA GLN A 177 15.78 10.46 2.23
C GLN A 177 15.02 9.17 2.57
N HIS A 178 13.69 9.30 2.62
CA HIS A 178 12.72 8.26 2.95
C HIS A 178 12.96 6.90 2.27
N LEU A 179 13.06 6.87 0.93
CA LEU A 179 13.20 5.63 0.18
C LEU A 179 14.58 4.99 0.40
N GLU A 180 15.64 5.80 0.49
CA GLU A 180 16.98 5.31 0.81
C GLU A 180 17.09 4.82 2.25
N SER A 181 16.39 5.45 3.21
CA SER A 181 16.32 5.00 4.61
C SER A 181 15.58 3.67 4.75
N MET A 182 14.41 3.51 4.11
CA MET A 182 13.73 2.21 3.99
C MET A 182 14.69 1.13 3.46
N ARG A 183 15.36 1.42 2.33
CA ARG A 183 16.24 0.47 1.66
C ARG A 183 17.49 0.16 2.47
N ALA A 184 18.05 1.15 3.16
CA ALA A 184 19.15 0.96 4.11
C ALA A 184 18.68 0.10 5.29
N ALA A 185 17.53 0.40 5.87
CA ALA A 185 16.98 -0.32 7.02
C ALA A 185 16.81 -1.82 6.74
N LEU A 186 16.27 -2.15 5.58
CA LEU A 186 16.01 -3.53 5.16
C LEU A 186 17.23 -4.25 4.54
N THR A 187 18.34 -3.54 4.31
CA THR A 187 19.64 -4.16 3.92
C THR A 187 20.69 -4.18 5.02
N ASN A 188 20.52 -3.42 6.11
CA ASN A 188 21.50 -3.26 7.18
C ASN A 188 21.43 -4.42 8.20
N THR A 189 21.81 -5.62 7.76
CA THR A 189 21.81 -6.85 8.57
C THR A 189 22.73 -6.83 9.80
N THR A 190 23.48 -5.74 10.03
CA THR A 190 24.31 -5.56 11.23
C THR A 190 23.64 -4.64 12.25
N ALA A 191 23.18 -3.45 11.85
CA ALA A 191 22.50 -2.55 12.78
C ALA A 191 21.06 -3.00 13.09
N ASN A 192 20.42 -3.73 12.17
CA ASN A 192 19.00 -4.10 12.23
C ASN A 192 18.80 -5.62 12.29
N ASN A 193 19.79 -6.35 12.81
CA ASN A 193 19.82 -7.81 12.83
C ASN A 193 18.58 -8.39 13.53
N GLY A 194 17.87 -9.29 12.84
CA GLY A 194 16.71 -10.01 13.36
C GLY A 194 15.36 -9.30 13.18
N PHE A 195 15.32 -8.09 12.62
CA PHE A 195 14.06 -7.39 12.35
C PHE A 195 13.23 -8.07 11.26
N LEU A 196 13.79 -8.24 10.06
CA LEU A 196 13.08 -8.83 8.92
C LEU A 196 13.05 -10.36 9.02
N ARG A 197 11.85 -10.94 9.15
CA ARG A 197 11.60 -12.39 9.12
C ARG A 197 11.30 -12.83 7.67
N PRO A 198 11.94 -13.90 7.15
CA PRO A 198 11.70 -14.34 5.77
C PRO A 198 10.25 -14.77 5.46
N GLY A 199 9.56 -15.38 6.43
CA GLY A 199 8.19 -15.89 6.28
C GLY A 199 7.08 -15.01 6.85
N ALA A 200 7.40 -13.78 7.26
CA ALA A 200 6.40 -12.81 7.73
C ALA A 200 5.88 -11.95 6.56
N PHE A 201 4.73 -11.30 6.71
CA PHE A 201 4.40 -10.11 5.94
C PHE A 201 5.42 -8.99 6.20
N LEU A 202 5.54 -8.01 5.29
CA LEU A 202 6.28 -6.77 5.50
C LEU A 202 5.41 -5.57 5.14
N ALA A 203 5.10 -4.73 6.14
CA ALA A 203 4.53 -3.42 5.93
C ALA A 203 5.61 -2.33 6.01
N VAL A 204 5.61 -1.38 5.07
CA VAL A 204 6.41 -0.14 5.18
C VAL A 204 5.46 1.05 5.22
N ILE A 205 5.55 1.87 6.27
CA ILE A 205 4.66 3.02 6.50
C ILE A 205 5.52 4.29 6.54
N PHE A 206 5.36 5.16 5.55
CA PHE A 206 5.99 6.48 5.50
C PHE A 206 5.14 7.52 6.22
N VAL A 207 5.76 8.42 6.99
CA VAL A 207 5.10 9.55 7.65
C VAL A 207 5.96 10.80 7.43
N ALA A 208 5.51 11.72 6.56
CA ALA A 208 6.34 12.80 6.03
C ALA A 208 5.54 14.05 5.58
N ASP A 209 6.05 15.25 5.85
CA ASP A 209 5.52 16.53 5.35
C ASP A 209 6.28 17.10 4.14
N GLU A 210 7.52 16.68 3.89
CA GLU A 210 8.26 16.88 2.63
C GLU A 210 8.42 15.56 1.81
N ASP A 211 8.73 15.65 0.51
CA ASP A 211 8.81 14.50 -0.42
C ASP A 211 10.18 13.77 -0.38
N ASP A 212 10.28 12.57 -0.96
CA ASP A 212 11.52 11.80 -0.98
C ASP A 212 12.69 12.54 -1.65
N CYS A 213 13.70 12.89 -0.86
CA CYS A 213 14.91 13.54 -1.34
C CYS A 213 16.07 12.56 -1.66
N SER A 214 15.79 11.27 -1.88
CA SER A 214 16.83 10.22 -2.03
C SER A 214 17.86 10.53 -3.12
N ALA A 215 19.07 10.92 -2.68
CA ALA A 215 20.15 11.39 -3.53
C ALA A 215 21.15 10.27 -3.88
N LYS A 216 21.55 10.21 -5.16
CA LYS A 216 22.54 9.24 -5.67
C LYS A 216 23.95 9.81 -5.83
N ASN A 217 24.11 11.12 -5.65
CA ASN A 217 25.34 11.85 -5.95
C ASN A 217 25.51 13.00 -4.95
N GLY A 218 26.53 12.91 -4.08
CA GLY A 218 26.80 13.93 -3.05
C GLY A 218 27.03 15.35 -3.60
N GLY A 219 27.32 15.51 -4.90
CA GLY A 219 27.32 16.83 -5.54
C GLY A 219 26.00 17.59 -5.41
N PHE A 220 24.88 16.89 -5.21
CA PHE A 220 23.56 17.44 -4.90
C PHE A 220 23.54 18.28 -3.61
N PHE A 221 24.31 17.91 -2.59
CA PHE A 221 24.43 18.63 -1.32
C PHE A 221 25.53 19.72 -1.33
N GLY A 222 26.09 20.02 -2.51
CA GLY A 222 27.12 21.05 -2.68
C GLY A 222 26.61 22.49 -2.43
N PRO A 223 27.51 23.47 -2.27
CA PRO A 223 27.12 24.86 -2.00
C PRO A 223 26.30 25.51 -3.14
N ASP A 224 25.68 26.65 -2.83
CA ASP A 224 24.95 27.50 -3.80
C ASP A 224 25.72 27.64 -5.14
N SER A 225 25.07 27.33 -6.26
CA SER A 225 25.70 27.43 -7.58
C SER A 225 24.69 27.74 -8.69
N ALA A 226 25.15 28.16 -9.87
CA ALA A 226 24.26 28.45 -11.00
C ALA A 226 23.51 27.20 -11.51
N ALA A 227 24.10 26.01 -11.36
CA ALA A 227 23.47 24.74 -11.72
C ALA A 227 22.47 24.30 -10.65
N LEU A 228 22.97 24.03 -9.43
CA LEU A 228 22.17 23.48 -8.32
C LEU A 228 21.21 24.50 -7.68
N GLY A 229 21.37 25.79 -7.98
CA GLY A 229 20.65 26.84 -7.28
C GLY A 229 21.09 26.99 -5.82
N PRO A 230 20.26 27.66 -5.01
CA PRO A 230 20.27 27.57 -3.54
C PRO A 230 20.48 26.17 -2.96
N LEU A 231 21.15 26.04 -1.80
CA LEU A 231 21.20 24.83 -0.98
C LEU A 231 20.05 24.84 0.06
N ASP A 232 18.89 24.33 -0.36
CA ASP A 232 17.66 24.14 0.42
C ASP A 232 16.84 22.96 -0.16
N SER A 233 15.80 22.49 0.55
CA SER A 233 15.01 21.30 0.19
C SER A 233 14.24 21.44 -1.14
N PHE A 234 14.07 22.66 -1.67
CA PHE A 234 13.56 22.87 -3.03
C PHE A 234 14.37 22.11 -4.11
N ARG A 235 15.65 21.80 -3.86
CA ARG A 235 16.45 20.92 -4.72
C ARG A 235 15.84 19.52 -4.89
N CYS A 236 15.17 18.98 -3.86
CA CYS A 236 14.51 17.68 -3.89
C CYS A 236 13.41 17.65 -4.97
N PHE A 237 12.64 18.75 -5.07
CA PHE A 237 11.69 18.94 -6.16
C PHE A 237 12.41 19.18 -7.50
N GLU A 238 13.30 20.17 -7.59
CA GLU A 238 13.92 20.58 -8.86
C GLU A 238 14.72 19.47 -9.56
N PHE A 239 15.34 18.55 -8.82
CA PHE A 239 16.16 17.47 -9.37
C PHE A 239 15.55 16.08 -9.22
N GLY A 240 14.34 15.98 -8.66
CA GLY A 240 13.63 14.73 -8.37
C GLY A 240 12.26 14.61 -9.04
N VAL A 241 11.63 15.71 -9.47
CA VAL A 241 10.28 15.78 -10.03
C VAL A 241 10.26 16.52 -11.38
N GLU A 242 9.43 16.06 -12.31
CA GLU A 242 9.05 16.80 -13.53
C GLU A 242 7.53 16.97 -13.58
N CYS A 243 7.03 18.05 -14.19
CA CYS A 243 5.60 18.35 -14.31
C CYS A 243 5.30 19.12 -15.59
N ASP A 244 4.03 19.14 -16.02
CA ASP A 244 3.54 20.17 -16.93
C ASP A 244 3.53 21.55 -16.23
N GLY A 245 3.89 22.60 -16.98
CA GLY A 245 3.92 23.97 -16.48
C GLY A 245 4.91 24.88 -17.20
N ALA A 246 5.65 25.69 -16.44
CA ALA A 246 6.70 26.56 -16.96
C ALA A 246 7.97 25.77 -17.33
N SER A 247 8.64 26.16 -18.42
CA SER A 247 9.90 25.52 -18.88
C SER A 247 11.13 25.84 -18.03
N ASP A 248 10.97 26.63 -16.97
CA ASP A 248 11.95 26.89 -15.92
C ASP A 248 11.35 26.33 -14.62
N PRO A 249 11.95 25.31 -13.99
CA PRO A 249 11.40 24.72 -12.77
C PRO A 249 11.28 25.75 -11.63
N ARG A 250 12.14 26.78 -11.60
CA ARG A 250 12.19 27.85 -10.59
C ARG A 250 11.22 29.00 -10.84
N ALA A 251 10.40 28.93 -11.90
CA ALA A 251 9.42 29.95 -12.23
C ALA A 251 8.14 29.84 -11.38
N VAL A 252 7.71 30.96 -10.79
CA VAL A 252 6.55 31.01 -9.89
C VAL A 252 5.25 30.66 -10.62
N GLY A 253 4.40 29.88 -9.95
CA GLY A 253 3.07 29.48 -10.42
C GLY A 253 2.83 27.97 -10.30
N PRO A 254 1.61 27.51 -10.62
CA PRO A 254 1.21 26.11 -10.48
C PRO A 254 2.02 25.17 -11.37
N ARG A 255 1.94 23.89 -11.03
CA ARG A 255 2.33 22.73 -11.83
C ARG A 255 1.13 21.76 -11.87
N THR A 256 1.17 20.82 -12.81
CA THR A 256 0.16 19.76 -12.95
C THR A 256 0.82 18.51 -13.52
N ASN A 257 0.23 17.33 -13.34
CA ASN A 257 0.77 16.07 -13.86
C ASN A 257 2.23 15.83 -13.39
N CYS A 258 2.49 16.12 -12.11
CA CYS A 258 3.81 15.94 -11.52
C CYS A 258 4.13 14.46 -11.31
N GLN A 259 5.36 14.06 -11.64
CA GLN A 259 5.86 12.69 -11.61
C GLN A 259 7.37 12.69 -11.30
N PRO A 260 7.97 11.59 -10.81
CA PRO A 260 9.41 11.52 -10.65
C PRO A 260 10.13 11.75 -11.98
N ILE A 261 11.19 12.57 -11.94
CA ILE A 261 11.91 12.97 -13.15
C ILE A 261 12.47 11.76 -13.91
N ALA A 262 12.32 11.76 -15.24
CA ALA A 262 12.74 10.64 -16.10
C ALA A 262 14.27 10.54 -16.23
N SER A 263 15.01 11.62 -15.95
CA SER A 263 16.47 11.64 -15.97
C SER A 263 17.05 12.65 -14.97
N SER A 264 17.80 12.18 -13.98
CA SER A 264 18.51 13.05 -13.01
C SER A 264 19.98 12.66 -12.88
N GLN A 265 20.84 13.66 -12.69
CA GLN A 265 22.26 13.49 -12.37
C GLN A 265 22.53 13.44 -10.85
N TYR A 266 21.50 13.70 -10.04
CA TYR A 266 21.64 14.03 -8.62
C TYR A 266 20.83 13.12 -7.70
N MET A 267 19.56 12.89 -8.04
CA MET A 267 18.62 12.04 -7.31
C MET A 267 18.34 10.75 -8.08
N TYR A 268 17.71 9.77 -7.43
CA TYR A 268 17.20 8.61 -8.14
C TYR A 268 15.99 9.02 -9.00
N GLN A 269 16.14 8.85 -10.32
CA GLN A 269 15.14 9.13 -11.35
C GLN A 269 14.08 8.01 -11.37
N GLN A 270 12.96 8.19 -12.08
CA GLN A 270 11.83 7.23 -12.08
C GLN A 270 12.28 5.76 -12.21
N SER A 271 13.02 5.41 -13.27
CA SER A 271 13.49 4.03 -13.50
C SER A 271 14.41 3.47 -12.41
N GLU A 272 15.11 4.35 -11.68
CA GLU A 272 15.93 3.95 -10.54
C GLU A 272 15.09 3.81 -9.27
N ILE A 273 13.95 4.49 -9.12
CA ILE A 273 13.00 4.23 -8.02
C ILE A 273 12.42 2.82 -8.18
N ASP A 274 12.01 2.47 -9.41
CA ASP A 274 11.50 1.16 -9.76
C ASP A 274 12.52 0.05 -9.40
N ASP A 275 13.75 0.15 -9.90
CA ASP A 275 14.79 -0.87 -9.67
C ASP A 275 15.35 -0.88 -8.23
N ARG A 276 15.56 0.29 -7.61
CA ARG A 276 16.29 0.41 -6.33
C ARG A 276 15.40 0.22 -5.11
N TYR A 277 14.12 0.56 -5.22
CA TYR A 277 13.19 0.60 -4.11
C TYR A 277 12.03 -0.37 -4.30
N VAL A 278 11.33 -0.33 -5.45
CA VAL A 278 10.14 -1.17 -5.69
C VAL A 278 10.53 -2.63 -5.90
N ASN A 279 11.36 -2.90 -6.91
CA ASN A 279 11.87 -4.24 -7.22
C ASN A 279 12.71 -4.81 -6.07
N PHE A 280 13.41 -3.93 -5.32
CA PHE A 280 14.07 -4.31 -4.08
C PHE A 280 13.08 -4.81 -3.02
N LEU A 281 12.05 -4.03 -2.69
CA LEU A 281 11.13 -4.34 -1.60
C LEU A 281 10.30 -5.61 -1.92
N LYS A 282 9.79 -5.71 -3.15
CA LYS A 282 9.12 -6.91 -3.68
C LYS A 282 10.00 -8.15 -3.58
N GLY A 283 11.31 -8.02 -3.86
CA GLY A 283 12.29 -9.10 -3.77
C GLY A 283 12.74 -9.50 -2.35
N LEU A 284 12.17 -8.94 -1.28
CA LEU A 284 12.48 -9.34 0.11
C LEU A 284 11.68 -10.53 0.62
N LYS A 285 10.59 -10.92 -0.07
CA LYS A 285 9.66 -11.98 0.36
C LYS A 285 9.51 -13.04 -0.74
N SER A 286 8.78 -14.12 -0.44
CA SER A 286 8.50 -15.22 -1.37
C SER A 286 7.47 -14.86 -2.44
N ASP A 287 6.39 -14.16 -2.04
CA ASP A 287 5.45 -13.51 -2.95
C ASP A 287 5.57 -11.99 -2.78
N GLU A 288 5.49 -11.22 -3.88
CA GLU A 288 5.43 -9.76 -3.78
C GLU A 288 4.16 -9.27 -3.07
N LYS A 289 3.11 -10.10 -3.01
CA LYS A 289 1.88 -9.87 -2.24
C LYS A 289 2.06 -9.94 -0.72
N ASP A 290 3.20 -10.43 -0.23
CA ASP A 290 3.55 -10.37 1.20
C ASP A 290 4.04 -8.98 1.63
N VAL A 291 4.23 -8.07 0.66
CA VAL A 291 4.67 -6.69 0.87
C VAL A 291 3.46 -5.75 0.82
N ILE A 292 3.34 -4.92 1.85
CA ILE A 292 2.34 -3.84 1.97
C ILE A 292 3.08 -2.52 2.12
N VAL A 293 2.57 -1.45 1.54
CA VAL A 293 3.12 -0.10 1.71
C VAL A 293 2.02 0.91 2.05
N ALA A 294 2.36 1.92 2.83
CA ALA A 294 1.46 3.03 3.13
C ALA A 294 2.19 4.37 3.26
N GLY A 295 1.50 5.46 2.97
CA GLY A 295 1.99 6.81 3.22
C GLY A 295 0.96 7.66 3.94
N ILE A 296 1.34 8.22 5.08
CA ILE A 296 0.71 9.40 5.71
C ILE A 296 1.57 10.59 5.25
N ILE A 297 1.20 11.21 4.12
CA ILE A 297 2.09 12.17 3.41
C ILE A 297 1.38 13.49 3.06
N GLY A 298 2.17 14.52 2.76
CA GLY A 298 1.65 15.77 2.20
C GLY A 298 0.86 15.57 0.90
N ASN A 299 -0.18 16.38 0.67
CA ASN A 299 -1.10 16.20 -0.45
C ASN A 299 -0.38 16.34 -1.80
N VAL A 300 -0.60 15.40 -2.71
CA VAL A 300 0.12 15.35 -4.00
C VAL A 300 -0.29 16.45 -4.99
N GLU A 301 -1.43 17.11 -4.74
CA GLU A 301 -1.91 18.30 -5.43
C GLU A 301 -2.62 19.21 -4.39
N PRO A 302 -2.58 20.55 -4.53
CA PRO A 302 -1.95 21.30 -5.61
C PRO A 302 -0.42 21.37 -5.47
N VAL A 303 0.29 21.23 -6.59
CA VAL A 303 1.71 21.60 -6.67
C VAL A 303 1.85 23.04 -7.19
N GLU A 304 2.41 23.95 -6.39
CA GLU A 304 2.73 25.32 -6.82
C GLU A 304 4.16 25.72 -6.40
N ILE A 305 4.87 26.38 -7.33
CA ILE A 305 6.20 26.94 -7.05
C ILE A 305 6.04 28.39 -6.63
N GLY A 306 6.48 28.72 -5.42
CA GLY A 306 6.35 30.03 -4.80
C GLY A 306 7.70 30.74 -4.63
N ARG A 307 7.76 31.58 -3.58
CA ARG A 307 8.99 32.19 -3.08
C ARG A 307 8.95 32.26 -1.56
N ARG A 308 9.84 31.53 -0.89
CA ARG A 308 10.01 31.53 0.57
C ARG A 308 11.27 32.31 0.94
N THR A 309 11.25 33.02 2.07
CA THR A 309 12.46 33.65 2.63
C THR A 309 13.09 32.64 3.58
N PRO A 310 14.38 32.28 3.43
CA PRO A 310 15.04 31.33 4.34
C PRO A 310 14.97 31.77 5.80
N ALA A 311 14.95 30.82 6.73
CA ALA A 311 14.95 31.09 8.18
C ALA A 311 16.19 31.89 8.64
N SER A 312 17.30 31.79 7.91
CA SER A 312 18.53 32.59 8.08
C SER A 312 18.44 34.02 7.54
N GLY A 313 17.35 34.36 6.84
CA GLY A 313 17.13 35.63 6.15
C GLY A 313 17.80 35.71 4.77
N GLY A 314 17.48 36.79 4.04
CA GLY A 314 18.02 37.04 2.70
C GLY A 314 16.92 37.36 1.68
N ASP A 315 17.26 37.24 0.39
CA ASP A 315 16.31 37.38 -0.72
C ASP A 315 15.44 36.12 -0.88
N PRO A 316 14.13 36.24 -1.25
CA PRO A 316 13.24 35.09 -1.42
C PRO A 316 13.69 34.11 -2.53
N ARG A 317 13.90 32.86 -2.13
CA ARG A 317 14.37 31.75 -2.97
C ARG A 317 13.18 31.02 -3.61
N PRO A 318 13.35 30.35 -4.78
CA PRO A 318 12.35 29.40 -5.27
C PRO A 318 12.07 28.36 -4.20
N ASP A 319 10.80 28.02 -3.99
CA ASP A 319 10.38 27.07 -2.97
C ASP A 319 9.03 26.47 -3.36
N LEU A 320 8.59 25.39 -2.72
CA LEU A 320 7.22 24.91 -2.83
C LEU A 320 6.28 25.80 -2.01
N VAL A 321 5.05 25.96 -2.52
CA VAL A 321 3.90 26.39 -1.73
C VAL A 321 3.28 25.13 -1.14
N PRO A 322 3.03 25.08 0.18
CA PRO A 322 2.40 23.94 0.81
C PRO A 322 1.11 23.49 0.12
N SER A 323 1.05 22.19 -0.16
CA SER A 323 -0.12 21.49 -0.67
C SER A 323 -1.32 21.61 0.27
N CYS A 324 -1.05 21.86 1.54
CA CYS A 324 -2.04 22.00 2.59
C CYS A 324 -1.59 22.95 3.70
N THR A 325 -2.54 23.41 4.50
CA THR A 325 -2.28 24.18 5.72
C THR A 325 -3.40 23.88 6.71
N TYR A 326 -3.04 23.46 7.91
CA TYR A 326 -4.01 23.05 8.94
C TYR A 326 -3.66 23.61 10.32
N ALA A 327 -4.55 23.41 11.30
CA ALA A 327 -4.42 23.95 12.64
C ALA A 327 -4.02 22.86 13.64
N GLY A 328 -2.71 22.65 13.81
CA GLY A 328 -2.12 21.70 14.74
C GLY A 328 -1.97 22.23 16.16
N GLY A 329 -1.63 21.33 17.09
CA GLY A 329 -1.41 21.62 18.51
C GLY A 329 -0.26 22.59 18.82
N MET A 330 0.67 22.78 17.89
CA MET A 330 1.76 23.77 17.99
C MET A 330 1.56 25.00 17.08
N GLY A 331 0.37 25.16 16.49
CA GLY A 331 0.01 26.29 15.63
C GLY A 331 -0.32 25.84 14.21
N THR A 332 -0.19 26.75 13.24
CA THR A 332 -0.40 26.43 11.83
C THR A 332 0.72 25.52 11.31
N GLN A 333 0.39 24.30 10.91
CA GLN A 333 1.31 23.38 10.21
C GLN A 333 0.98 23.32 8.71
N THR A 334 1.91 22.76 7.94
CA THR A 334 1.94 22.77 6.47
C THR A 334 2.74 21.59 5.96
N ALA A 335 2.27 20.92 4.89
CA ALA A 335 3.06 19.91 4.18
C ALA A 335 3.17 20.26 2.69
N ASP A 336 4.36 20.05 2.13
CA ASP A 336 4.65 20.16 0.70
C ASP A 336 4.25 18.83 -0.02
N ALA A 337 4.28 18.79 -1.35
CA ALA A 337 3.61 17.73 -2.11
C ALA A 337 4.43 16.44 -2.28
N GLY A 338 3.99 15.32 -1.69
CA GLY A 338 4.68 14.01 -1.69
C GLY A 338 4.64 13.23 -3.01
N VAL A 339 5.08 13.83 -4.12
CA VAL A 339 4.97 13.29 -5.49
C VAL A 339 5.74 11.96 -5.68
N ARG A 340 6.98 11.88 -5.22
CA ARG A 340 7.87 10.71 -5.38
C ARG A 340 7.48 9.59 -4.43
N LEU A 341 7.09 9.93 -3.20
CA LEU A 341 6.49 8.98 -2.27
C LEU A 341 5.19 8.37 -2.83
N LYS A 342 4.29 9.19 -3.39
CA LYS A 342 3.07 8.71 -4.06
C LYS A 342 3.37 7.75 -5.21
N TYR A 343 4.30 8.12 -6.10
CA TYR A 343 4.69 7.27 -7.21
C TYR A 343 5.21 5.90 -6.73
N PHE A 344 6.05 5.87 -5.70
CA PHE A 344 6.54 4.63 -5.11
C PHE A 344 5.39 3.76 -4.57
N LEU A 345 4.46 4.36 -3.83
CA LEU A 345 3.31 3.66 -3.24
C LEU A 345 2.39 3.07 -4.32
N ASP A 346 2.20 3.77 -5.44
CA ASP A 346 1.36 3.32 -6.57
C ASP A 346 1.90 2.06 -7.29
N GLN A 347 3.16 1.66 -7.08
CA GLN A 347 3.72 0.44 -7.68
C GLN A 347 3.34 -0.86 -6.94
N PHE A 348 2.49 -0.76 -5.91
CA PHE A 348 1.99 -1.87 -5.09
C PHE A 348 0.45 -1.98 -5.15
N PRO A 349 -0.15 -2.16 -6.34
CA PRO A 349 -1.62 -2.14 -6.51
C PRO A 349 -2.30 -3.21 -5.64
N ASN A 350 -3.39 -2.81 -4.97
CA ASN A 350 -4.12 -3.63 -3.96
C ASN A 350 -3.29 -4.02 -2.72
N ARG A 351 -2.08 -3.47 -2.58
CA ARG A 351 -1.17 -3.61 -1.43
C ARG A 351 -0.62 -2.25 -0.96
N SER A 352 -1.27 -1.17 -1.37
CA SER A 352 -0.91 0.21 -1.09
C SER A 352 -2.08 1.00 -0.53
N THR A 353 -1.85 1.89 0.43
CA THR A 353 -2.79 3.00 0.73
C THR A 353 -2.05 4.33 0.87
N VAL A 354 -2.72 5.43 0.55
CA VAL A 354 -2.18 6.77 0.71
C VAL A 354 -3.24 7.64 1.37
N THR A 355 -2.82 8.30 2.44
CA THR A 355 -3.63 9.19 3.25
C THR A 355 -2.83 10.45 3.59
N THR A 356 -3.48 11.47 4.13
CA THR A 356 -2.87 12.78 4.32
C THR A 356 -2.21 12.91 5.69
N ILE A 357 -1.06 13.59 5.74
CA ILE A 357 -0.49 14.10 7.00
C ILE A 357 -1.13 15.44 7.42
N CYS A 358 -1.94 16.04 6.55
CA CYS A 358 -2.49 17.40 6.69
C CYS A 358 -3.67 17.52 7.69
N ASP A 359 -3.68 16.72 8.75
CA ASP A 359 -4.68 16.75 9.82
C ASP A 359 -3.99 16.69 11.19
N ASN A 360 -4.59 17.34 12.20
CA ASN A 360 -4.09 17.27 13.57
C ASN A 360 -4.47 15.94 14.27
N ASP A 361 -5.40 15.19 13.71
CA ASP A 361 -5.84 13.89 14.21
C ASP A 361 -5.59 12.77 13.19
N LEU A 362 -4.41 12.15 13.25
CA LEU A 362 -4.00 11.04 12.35
C LEU A 362 -4.72 9.70 12.65
N SER A 363 -5.89 9.72 13.29
CA SER A 363 -6.69 8.51 13.60
C SER A 363 -7.24 7.85 12.34
N ASP A 364 -8.01 8.57 11.50
CA ASP A 364 -8.55 8.05 10.24
C ASP A 364 -7.43 7.51 9.32
N ALA A 365 -6.30 8.21 9.27
CA ALA A 365 -5.10 7.80 8.55
C ALA A 365 -4.55 6.44 9.05
N LEU A 366 -4.46 6.26 10.36
CA LEU A 366 -3.98 5.02 10.97
C LEU A 366 -4.99 3.86 10.86
N LEU A 367 -6.29 4.14 10.98
CA LEU A 367 -7.35 3.14 10.80
C LEU A 367 -7.32 2.59 9.37
N GLN A 368 -7.28 3.46 8.36
CA GLN A 368 -7.21 3.05 6.95
C GLN A 368 -5.99 2.16 6.62
N ILE A 369 -4.86 2.37 7.31
CA ILE A 369 -3.67 1.51 7.17
C ILE A 369 -3.86 0.19 7.91
N ALA A 370 -4.42 0.21 9.12
CA ALA A 370 -4.65 -1.00 9.91
C ALA A 370 -5.69 -1.93 9.26
N ASP A 371 -6.73 -1.37 8.63
CA ASP A 371 -7.73 -2.11 7.86
C ASP A 371 -7.10 -2.82 6.65
N LEU A 372 -6.22 -2.13 5.90
CA LEU A 372 -5.44 -2.76 4.82
C LEU A 372 -4.58 -3.92 5.36
N LEU A 373 -3.93 -3.77 6.51
CA LEU A 373 -3.18 -4.86 7.13
C LEU A 373 -4.08 -6.02 7.58
N ALA A 374 -5.25 -5.73 8.15
CA ALA A 374 -6.24 -6.74 8.53
C ALA A 374 -6.73 -7.55 7.32
N THR A 375 -7.01 -6.89 6.20
CA THR A 375 -7.38 -7.54 4.94
C THR A 375 -6.26 -8.44 4.41
N VAL A 376 -4.99 -8.01 4.47
CA VAL A 376 -3.85 -8.75 3.91
C VAL A 376 -3.39 -9.92 4.78
N ILE A 377 -3.36 -9.76 6.10
CA ILE A 377 -2.88 -10.79 7.06
C ILE A 377 -3.80 -12.02 7.12
N GLY A 378 -5.03 -11.89 6.62
CA GLY A 378 -6.01 -12.96 6.51
C GLY A 378 -7.18 -12.73 7.45
N ASN A 379 -8.26 -12.18 6.88
CA ASN A 379 -9.60 -12.19 7.44
C ASN A 379 -10.44 -13.26 6.71
N PRO A 380 -10.57 -14.49 7.25
CA PRO A 380 -11.36 -15.55 6.62
C PRO A 380 -12.87 -15.41 6.90
N CYS A 381 -13.31 -14.40 7.65
CA CYS A 381 -14.72 -14.02 7.78
C CYS A 381 -15.32 -13.61 6.42
N ILE A 382 -16.59 -13.94 6.24
CA ILE A 382 -17.41 -13.51 5.10
C ILE A 382 -18.10 -12.20 5.49
N GLU A 383 -17.86 -11.14 4.71
CA GLU A 383 -18.20 -9.77 5.08
C GLU A 383 -19.60 -9.35 4.61
N GLY A 384 -20.07 -9.92 3.50
CA GLY A 384 -21.34 -9.60 2.87
C GLY A 384 -22.53 -10.32 3.48
N ASP A 385 -23.71 -9.73 3.30
CA ASP A 385 -25.00 -10.38 3.55
C ASP A 385 -25.18 -11.54 2.56
N LEU A 386 -24.82 -12.74 3.00
CA LEU A 386 -24.97 -13.98 2.24
C LEU A 386 -26.44 -14.24 1.87
N ALA A 387 -26.67 -14.79 0.68
CA ALA A 387 -28.01 -15.13 0.22
C ALA A 387 -28.48 -16.46 0.83
N ASP A 388 -29.56 -16.42 1.61
CA ASP A 388 -30.17 -17.63 2.16
C ASP A 388 -30.96 -18.41 1.09
N ARG A 389 -30.47 -19.60 0.74
CA ARG A 389 -31.05 -20.44 -0.32
C ARG A 389 -32.16 -21.39 0.17
N ASP A 390 -32.35 -21.57 1.48
CA ASP A 390 -33.50 -22.31 2.05
C ASP A 390 -34.11 -21.64 3.30
N PRO A 391 -34.77 -20.47 3.21
CA PRO A 391 -35.38 -19.78 4.35
C PRO A 391 -36.51 -20.53 5.10
N GLY A 392 -36.76 -21.80 4.78
CA GLY A 392 -37.58 -22.73 5.56
C GLY A 392 -36.79 -23.51 6.63
N THR A 393 -35.46 -23.53 6.53
CA THR A 393 -34.52 -24.13 7.49
C THR A 393 -34.04 -23.05 8.49
N ALA A 394 -33.41 -23.45 9.59
CA ALA A 394 -33.06 -22.56 10.70
C ALA A 394 -31.57 -22.17 10.68
N GLY A 395 -31.30 -20.86 10.72
CA GLY A 395 -29.98 -20.31 10.36
C GLY A 395 -29.91 -20.07 8.85
N ILE A 396 -28.78 -19.56 8.36
CA ILE A 396 -28.58 -19.23 6.94
C ILE A 396 -28.10 -20.45 6.13
N GLN A 397 -28.58 -20.64 4.90
CA GLN A 397 -28.11 -21.69 3.97
C GLN A 397 -27.44 -21.05 2.74
N PRO A 398 -26.18 -20.60 2.87
CA PRO A 398 -25.48 -19.87 1.82
C PRO A 398 -24.94 -20.80 0.72
N GLU A 399 -24.92 -20.29 -0.51
CA GLU A 399 -24.25 -20.94 -1.63
C GLU A 399 -22.82 -20.43 -1.74
N CYS A 400 -21.85 -21.27 -1.37
CA CYS A 400 -20.42 -20.96 -1.42
C CYS A 400 -19.61 -22.07 -2.12
N GLN A 401 -18.44 -21.70 -2.61
CA GLN A 401 -17.39 -22.57 -3.13
C GLN A 401 -16.04 -22.11 -2.56
N ALA A 402 -15.18 -23.06 -2.20
CA ALA A 402 -13.76 -22.78 -1.96
C ALA A 402 -12.87 -23.62 -2.89
N SER A 403 -11.72 -23.08 -3.24
CA SER A 403 -10.73 -23.71 -4.13
C SER A 403 -9.31 -23.44 -3.61
N TYR A 404 -8.41 -24.42 -3.74
CA TYR A 404 -6.97 -24.15 -3.67
C TYR A 404 -6.50 -23.53 -4.99
N VAL A 405 -5.73 -22.44 -4.93
CA VAL A 405 -5.16 -21.76 -6.08
C VAL A 405 -3.65 -21.60 -5.90
N THR A 406 -2.87 -22.13 -6.83
CA THR A 406 -1.42 -21.88 -6.90
C THR A 406 -1.12 -20.90 -8.03
N ASN A 407 -0.11 -20.04 -7.83
CA ASN A 407 0.21 -18.90 -8.70
C ASN A 407 -1.01 -17.96 -8.98
N PRO A 408 -1.76 -17.51 -7.96
CA PRO A 408 -2.92 -16.64 -8.19
C PRO A 408 -2.51 -15.32 -8.85
N GLY A 409 -3.18 -15.00 -9.97
CA GLY A 409 -2.92 -13.82 -10.82
C GLY A 409 -1.99 -14.06 -12.01
N GLU A 410 -1.27 -15.20 -12.05
CA GLU A 410 -0.24 -15.48 -13.07
C GLU A 410 -0.77 -16.25 -14.29
N GLU A 411 -0.03 -16.21 -15.42
CA GLU A 411 -0.34 -17.03 -16.62
C GLU A 411 -0.36 -18.54 -16.32
N ASN A 412 0.30 -19.00 -15.25
CA ASN A 412 0.35 -20.38 -14.80
C ASN A 412 -0.53 -20.66 -13.55
N GLN A 413 -1.54 -19.83 -13.28
CA GLN A 413 -2.52 -20.08 -12.21
C GLN A 413 -3.18 -21.46 -12.37
N VAL A 414 -3.24 -22.23 -11.28
CA VAL A 414 -3.96 -23.52 -11.22
C VAL A 414 -4.97 -23.49 -10.07
N GLU A 415 -6.25 -23.50 -10.41
CA GLU A 415 -7.36 -23.60 -9.45
C GLU A 415 -7.86 -25.05 -9.31
N THR A 416 -8.00 -25.51 -8.07
CA THR A 416 -8.48 -26.84 -7.68
C THR A 416 -9.63 -26.70 -6.67
N VAL A 417 -10.87 -26.86 -7.16
CA VAL A 417 -12.09 -26.77 -6.34
C VAL A 417 -12.08 -27.81 -5.22
N LEU A 418 -12.39 -27.37 -4.00
CA LEU A 418 -12.50 -28.21 -2.81
C LEU A 418 -13.93 -28.73 -2.62
N ALA A 419 -14.06 -29.96 -2.14
CA ALA A 419 -15.35 -30.48 -1.69
C ALA A 419 -15.76 -29.83 -0.36
N GLN A 420 -17.06 -29.62 -0.15
CA GLN A 420 -17.56 -29.26 1.17
C GLN A 420 -17.35 -30.43 2.15
N CYS A 421 -16.97 -30.17 3.40
CA CYS A 421 -16.75 -31.21 4.40
C CYS A 421 -18.07 -31.90 4.79
N ASN A 422 -18.03 -33.22 4.92
CA ASN A 422 -19.07 -33.97 5.63
C ASN A 422 -18.92 -33.81 7.16
N ASP A 423 -19.92 -34.25 7.93
CA ASP A 423 -20.02 -34.10 9.40
C ASP A 423 -18.79 -34.56 10.18
N THR A 424 -17.99 -35.49 9.61
CA THR A 424 -16.79 -36.08 10.24
C THR A 424 -15.49 -35.54 9.64
N ALA A 425 -15.58 -34.62 8.69
CA ALA A 425 -14.49 -34.19 7.80
C ALA A 425 -13.65 -35.39 7.30
N SER A 426 -14.31 -36.47 6.87
CA SER A 426 -13.61 -37.68 6.38
C SER A 426 -13.24 -37.61 4.89
N ASN A 427 -13.67 -36.55 4.19
CA ASN A 427 -13.42 -36.29 2.77
C ASN A 427 -12.37 -35.19 2.52
N GLN A 428 -11.36 -35.09 3.38
CA GLN A 428 -10.29 -34.08 3.29
C GLN A 428 -9.39 -34.26 2.04
N PRO A 429 -8.84 -33.17 1.46
CA PRO A 429 -9.03 -31.77 1.85
C PRO A 429 -10.44 -31.28 1.50
N CYS A 430 -11.08 -30.58 2.45
CA CYS A 430 -12.45 -30.10 2.32
C CYS A 430 -12.64 -28.76 3.03
N TRP A 431 -13.67 -28.00 2.65
CA TRP A 431 -14.00 -26.71 3.27
C TRP A 431 -15.35 -26.75 3.99
N ARG A 432 -15.54 -25.88 4.98
CA ARG A 432 -16.85 -25.58 5.56
C ARG A 432 -16.91 -24.14 6.04
N LEU A 433 -18.12 -23.62 6.18
CA LEU A 433 -18.36 -22.42 6.98
C LEU A 433 -18.46 -22.84 8.45
N ILE A 434 -17.85 -22.06 9.34
CA ILE A 434 -18.03 -22.15 10.79
C ILE A 434 -18.60 -20.84 11.31
N ASN A 435 -19.38 -20.90 12.39
CA ASN A 435 -19.69 -19.69 13.15
C ASN A 435 -18.47 -19.36 14.00
N ASP A 436 -17.85 -18.21 13.74
CA ASP A 436 -16.66 -17.77 14.45
C ASP A 436 -16.97 -16.49 15.26
N PRO A 437 -16.77 -16.52 16.59
CA PRO A 437 -16.97 -15.34 17.44
C PRO A 437 -16.08 -14.14 17.10
N ASN A 438 -15.00 -14.32 16.35
CA ASN A 438 -14.16 -13.21 15.88
C ASN A 438 -14.76 -12.47 14.67
N CYS A 439 -15.79 -13.05 14.03
CA CYS A 439 -16.55 -12.43 12.93
C CYS A 439 -17.79 -11.65 13.43
N ASP A 440 -17.85 -11.26 14.71
CA ASP A 440 -19.04 -10.61 15.32
C ASP A 440 -19.31 -9.19 14.80
N THR A 441 -18.35 -8.61 14.08
CA THR A 441 -18.47 -7.35 13.32
C THR A 441 -19.21 -7.51 12.00
N TYR A 442 -19.35 -8.73 11.46
CA TYR A 442 -19.97 -9.01 10.16
C TYR A 442 -21.36 -9.65 10.30
N PRO A 443 -22.33 -9.38 9.39
CA PRO A 443 -23.73 -9.78 9.57
C PRO A 443 -23.97 -11.29 9.73
N THR A 444 -23.09 -12.11 9.16
CA THR A 444 -23.21 -13.58 9.13
C THR A 444 -22.58 -14.26 10.33
N MET A 445 -21.56 -13.64 10.95
CA MET A 445 -20.63 -14.27 11.89
C MET A 445 -20.00 -15.58 11.37
N LEU A 446 -19.76 -15.71 10.06
CA LEU A 446 -19.20 -16.92 9.44
C LEU A 446 -17.78 -16.70 8.91
N SER A 447 -16.90 -17.67 9.12
CA SER A 447 -15.59 -17.79 8.45
C SER A 447 -15.45 -19.12 7.69
N ILE A 448 -14.52 -19.18 6.72
CA ILE A 448 -14.22 -20.41 5.97
C ILE A 448 -13.04 -21.18 6.59
N GLU A 449 -13.33 -22.39 7.06
CA GLU A 449 -12.34 -23.35 7.53
C GLU A 449 -12.03 -24.38 6.42
N VAL A 450 -10.74 -24.60 6.12
CA VAL A 450 -10.31 -25.67 5.21
C VAL A 450 -9.56 -26.76 5.98
N VAL A 451 -10.25 -27.88 6.18
CA VAL A 451 -9.77 -29.05 6.93
C VAL A 451 -8.94 -29.97 6.03
N ARG A 452 -7.74 -30.36 6.48
CA ARG A 452 -6.74 -31.09 5.68
C ARG A 452 -5.82 -31.97 6.52
N THR A 453 -5.33 -33.08 5.96
CA THR A 453 -4.33 -33.97 6.57
C THR A 453 -2.93 -33.84 5.96
N VAL A 454 -2.79 -33.09 4.87
CA VAL A 454 -1.54 -32.83 4.13
C VAL A 454 -1.57 -31.37 3.75
N GLU A 455 -0.48 -30.65 4.01
CA GLU A 455 -0.32 -29.27 3.55
C GLU A 455 -0.06 -29.23 2.03
N PRO A 456 -0.83 -28.44 1.26
CA PRO A 456 -0.46 -28.04 -0.09
C PRO A 456 0.86 -27.22 -0.14
N PRO A 457 1.34 -26.82 -1.33
CA PRO A 457 2.48 -25.91 -1.48
C PRO A 457 2.31 -24.60 -0.66
N PRO A 458 3.38 -23.99 -0.13
CA PRO A 458 3.28 -22.78 0.70
C PRO A 458 2.52 -21.64 0.01
N ASP A 459 2.79 -21.44 -1.28
CA ASP A 459 2.27 -20.37 -2.15
C ASP A 459 0.86 -20.70 -2.69
N THR A 460 0.09 -21.49 -1.94
CA THR A 460 -1.31 -21.83 -2.24
C THR A 460 -2.23 -20.87 -1.50
N HIS A 461 -3.21 -20.34 -2.21
CA HIS A 461 -4.29 -19.54 -1.66
C HIS A 461 -5.58 -20.36 -1.60
N ILE A 462 -6.50 -19.97 -0.72
CA ILE A 462 -7.88 -20.41 -0.68
C ILE A 462 -8.69 -19.30 -1.32
N PHE A 463 -9.10 -19.50 -2.58
CA PHE A 463 -10.11 -18.65 -3.21
C PHE A 463 -11.48 -19.11 -2.75
N ALA A 464 -12.21 -18.23 -2.10
CA ALA A 464 -13.58 -18.43 -1.68
C ALA A 464 -14.51 -17.52 -2.49
N ARG A 465 -15.65 -18.08 -2.89
CA ARG A 465 -16.72 -17.41 -3.63
C ARG A 465 -18.04 -17.73 -2.97
N CYS A 466 -18.83 -16.71 -2.65
CA CYS A 466 -20.11 -16.89 -1.97
C CYS A 466 -21.19 -15.96 -2.54
N VAL A 467 -22.42 -16.45 -2.65
CA VAL A 467 -23.54 -15.65 -3.15
C VAL A 467 -24.09 -14.73 -2.05
N THR A 468 -24.31 -13.46 -2.38
CA THR A 468 -24.84 -12.41 -1.51
C THR A 468 -26.16 -11.81 -2.04
N GLU A 469 -26.95 -11.19 -1.16
CA GLU A 469 -28.25 -10.55 -1.48
C GLU A 469 -28.13 -9.25 -2.26
#